data_AF-A0A7W4HFN2-F1
#
_entry.id   AF-A0A7W4HFN2-F1
#
_cell.length_a   1.000
_cell.length_b   1.000
_cell.length_c   1.000
_cell.angle_alpha   90.00
_cell.angle_beta   90.00
_cell.angle_gamma   90.00
#
_symmetry.space_group_name_H-M   'P 1'
#
loop_
_entity.id
_entity.type
_entity.pdbx_description
1 polymer ?
#
loop_
_entity_poly.entity_id
_entity_poly.type
_entity_poly.pdbx_seq_one_letter_code
_entity_poly.pdbx_strand_id
1 'polypeptide(L)'
;MNKRNIKTWKNKNGNLCFSYDMRNSMENSGIIIIVISLIFIGIILFEYLYFNSCHSLMILLFLILFIFTYLTFCLLKDKDNEKVIEYMMDKNVSLRLHNEIKKLGENIYEKKRKFYRETKGTYGIVIGTYMLILLSNNDILEYELKYHYFKDNQKGGFYEFIKVPRKCSDPKHRKLIEVISFTKKLSAIKLNEGVKLSMIILGILFLGISLFLILFYMYIKLGVVKFVCAFLIYFTIYLLSQIIIHYKNHKILIFIHNILFLPIEFNVLISPAITIFTSYIFLIVYSFFPPRMLVFLLKFLFSMNLSIESTIFIMLSLGSIIATYGEKYIQWIIKRFSPLKNWGNHKYEKLQEELALYVIRKNNIIFLIYFIYLLYLIISNFVQIQYNTPLISIAIDNAVLKSFLVFIAFSNMINKSGEVDIESKFLLNKILKLIESHYNRN
;
A
#
# COMPACT_ATOMS: atom_id res chain seq x y z
N MET A 1 14.27 -18.43 2.02
CA MET A 1 14.48 -18.66 3.47
C MET A 1 15.84 -19.30 3.77
N ASN A 2 16.81 -19.25 2.85
CA ASN A 2 18.18 -19.76 3.06
C ASN A 2 19.07 -18.65 3.64
N LYS A 3 19.86 -19.00 4.67
CA LYS A 3 20.78 -18.16 5.47
C LYS A 3 20.19 -17.41 6.68
N ARG A 4 19.59 -18.13 7.63
CA ARG A 4 19.62 -17.71 9.05
C ARG A 4 20.33 -18.80 9.85
N ASN A 5 21.25 -18.43 10.73
CA ASN A 5 21.99 -19.35 11.61
C ASN A 5 21.07 -19.82 12.75
N ILE A 6 20.18 -20.77 12.45
CA ILE A 6 19.31 -21.39 13.46
C ILE A 6 20.12 -22.48 14.16
N LYS A 7 20.36 -22.32 15.47
CA LYS A 7 21.01 -23.35 16.31
C LYS A 7 19.93 -24.18 16.98
N THR A 8 20.02 -25.51 16.91
CA THR A 8 19.05 -26.44 17.53
C THR A 8 19.76 -27.46 18.41
N TRP A 9 19.20 -27.78 19.58
CA TRP A 9 19.71 -28.82 20.48
C TRP A 9 18.55 -29.49 21.24
N LYS A 10 18.84 -30.54 22.00
CA LYS A 10 17.87 -31.17 22.92
C LYS A 10 18.25 -30.84 24.36
N ASN A 11 17.27 -30.50 25.19
CA ASN A 11 17.50 -30.30 26.63
C ASN A 11 17.51 -31.64 27.39
N LYS A 12 17.79 -31.57 28.70
CA LYS A 12 17.84 -32.74 29.60
C LYS A 12 16.52 -33.55 29.64
N ASN A 13 15.39 -32.93 29.32
CA ASN A 13 14.07 -33.55 29.27
C ASN A 13 13.75 -34.15 27.89
N GLY A 14 14.68 -34.07 26.93
CA GLY A 14 14.49 -34.50 25.55
C GLY A 14 13.64 -33.56 24.70
N ASN A 15 13.34 -32.35 25.19
CA ASN A 15 12.63 -31.31 24.45
C ASN A 15 13.59 -30.66 23.44
N LEU A 16 13.06 -30.33 22.26
CA LEU A 16 13.84 -29.61 21.24
C LEU A 16 13.88 -28.12 21.62
N CYS A 17 15.09 -27.55 21.62
CA CYS A 17 15.32 -26.13 21.80
C CYS A 17 15.92 -25.52 20.53
N PHE A 18 15.59 -24.26 20.23
CA PHE A 18 16.24 -23.52 19.16
C PHE A 18 16.49 -22.06 19.51
N SER A 19 17.54 -21.49 18.93
CA SER A 19 17.86 -20.07 18.96
C SER A 19 18.21 -19.57 17.55
N TYR A 20 17.98 -18.29 17.31
CA TYR A 20 18.31 -17.61 16.07
C TYR A 20 18.64 -16.15 16.35
N ASP A 21 19.45 -15.54 15.50
CA ASP A 21 19.77 -14.11 15.60
C ASP A 21 18.51 -13.30 15.27
N MET A 22 17.89 -12.72 16.30
CA MET A 22 16.75 -11.82 16.13
C MET A 22 17.23 -10.56 15.41
N ARG A 23 16.49 -10.15 14.38
CA ARG A 23 16.75 -8.87 13.74
C ARG A 23 16.24 -7.78 14.68
N ASN A 24 17.14 -6.94 15.19
CA ASN A 24 16.72 -5.77 15.97
C ASN A 24 15.78 -4.91 15.11
N SER A 25 14.65 -4.51 15.67
CA SER A 25 13.84 -3.40 15.14
C SER A 25 14.78 -2.23 14.88
N MET A 26 14.68 -1.54 13.73
CA MET A 26 15.54 -0.39 13.44
C MET A 26 15.44 0.64 14.58
N GLU A 27 16.43 0.65 15.48
CA GLU A 27 16.47 1.46 16.70
C GLU A 27 16.33 2.97 16.38
N ASN A 28 16.70 3.39 15.16
CA ASN A 28 16.75 4.81 14.77
C ASN A 28 15.73 5.24 13.71
N SER A 29 14.67 4.45 13.45
CA SER A 29 13.62 4.87 12.51
C SER A 29 12.93 6.17 12.91
N GLY A 30 12.74 6.40 14.22
CA GLY A 30 12.23 7.65 14.77
C GLY A 30 13.14 8.85 14.48
N ILE A 31 14.46 8.66 14.52
CA ILE A 31 15.44 9.74 14.27
C ILE A 31 15.39 10.19 12.81
N ILE A 32 15.31 9.25 11.86
CA ILE A 32 15.19 9.57 10.43
C ILE A 32 13.89 10.35 10.17
N ILE A 33 12.79 9.98 10.83
CA ILE A 33 11.50 10.66 10.69
C ILE A 33 11.53 12.07 11.29
N ILE A 34 12.15 12.23 12.47
CA ILE A 34 12.34 13.54 13.11
C ILE A 34 13.17 14.45 12.20
N VAL A 35 14.26 13.94 11.61
CA VAL A 35 15.12 14.71 10.70
C VAL A 35 14.37 15.11 9.43
N ILE A 36 13.62 14.20 8.80
CA ILE A 36 12.81 14.52 7.62
C ILE A 36 11.72 15.55 7.98
N SER A 37 11.07 15.40 9.12
CA SER A 37 10.03 16.34 9.58
C SER A 37 10.61 17.73 9.84
N LEU A 38 11.78 17.83 10.44
CA LEU A 38 12.48 19.10 10.70
C LEU A 38 12.88 19.82 9.40
N ILE A 39 13.38 19.09 8.40
CA ILE A 39 13.73 19.66 7.09
C ILE A 39 12.49 20.27 6.42
N PHE A 40 11.34 19.58 6.47
CA PHE A 40 10.10 20.07 5.90
C PHE A 40 9.49 21.24 6.67
N ILE A 41 9.56 21.23 8.00
CA ILE A 41 9.18 22.39 8.83
C ILE A 41 10.04 23.60 8.46
N GLY A 42 11.33 23.41 8.20
CA GLY A 42 12.22 24.46 7.70
C GLY A 42 11.79 25.02 6.34
N ILE A 43 11.37 24.16 5.40
CA ILE A 43 10.85 24.57 4.08
C ILE A 43 9.56 25.40 4.22
N ILE A 44 8.66 25.02 5.14
CA ILE A 44 7.41 25.74 5.39
C ILE A 44 7.68 27.09 6.05
N LEU A 45 8.57 27.13 7.04
CA LEU A 45 8.98 28.38 7.69
C LEU A 45 9.62 29.33 6.67
N PHE A 46 10.47 28.80 5.79
CA PHE A 46 11.07 29.57 4.72
C PHE A 46 10.02 30.12 3.75
N GLU A 47 9.07 29.30 3.29
CA GLU A 47 8.00 29.76 2.39
C GLU A 47 7.10 30.81 3.04
N TYR A 48 6.72 30.59 4.30
CA TYR A 48 5.87 31.52 5.05
C TYR A 48 6.58 32.86 5.29
N LEU A 49 7.86 32.84 5.68
CA LEU A 49 8.64 34.06 5.94
C LEU A 49 8.95 34.85 4.66
N TYR A 50 9.18 34.17 3.53
CA TYR A 50 9.67 34.82 2.31
C TYR A 50 8.57 35.13 1.28
N PHE A 51 7.55 34.28 1.16
CA PHE A 51 6.50 34.39 0.15
C PHE A 51 5.10 34.65 0.75
N ASN A 52 4.98 34.63 2.08
CA ASN A 52 3.71 34.76 2.80
C ASN A 52 2.62 33.79 2.27
N SER A 53 3.05 32.62 1.79
CA SER A 53 2.20 31.57 1.23
C SER A 53 2.33 30.25 1.99
N CYS A 54 1.29 29.42 1.92
CA CYS A 54 1.20 28.13 2.62
C CYS A 54 0.98 26.97 1.62
N HIS A 55 1.55 27.04 0.42
CA HIS A 55 1.33 26.00 -0.59
C HIS A 55 2.06 24.70 -0.25
N SER A 56 3.24 24.76 0.40
CA SER A 56 3.96 23.58 0.91
C SER A 56 3.21 22.77 1.98
N LEU A 57 2.21 23.34 2.66
CA LEU A 57 1.37 22.64 3.63
C LEU A 57 0.58 21.47 2.99
N MET A 58 0.27 21.56 1.70
CA MET A 58 -0.34 20.46 0.93
C MET A 58 0.64 19.30 0.72
N ILE A 59 1.91 19.62 0.47
CA ILE A 59 2.99 18.62 0.32
C ILE A 59 3.23 17.93 1.67
N LEU A 60 3.15 18.67 2.78
CA LEU A 60 3.25 18.13 4.14
C LEU A 60 2.13 17.13 4.45
N LEU A 61 0.88 17.38 4.02
CA LEU A 61 -0.23 16.43 4.20
C LEU A 61 0.05 15.09 3.48
N PHE A 62 0.52 15.16 2.23
CA PHE A 62 0.93 13.97 1.47
C PHE A 62 2.10 13.24 2.12
N LEU A 63 3.06 13.98 2.68
CA LEU A 63 4.22 13.40 3.36
C LEU A 63 3.86 12.80 4.72
N ILE A 64 2.93 13.39 5.47
CA ILE A 64 2.39 12.84 6.72
C ILE A 64 1.62 11.55 6.43
N LEU A 65 0.80 11.51 5.38
CA LEU A 65 0.14 10.29 4.93
C LEU A 65 1.15 9.23 4.50
N PHE A 66 2.20 9.61 3.77
CA PHE A 66 3.29 8.71 3.38
C PHE A 66 4.06 8.17 4.59
N ILE A 67 4.47 9.03 5.52
CA ILE A 67 5.12 8.67 6.78
C ILE A 67 4.20 7.78 7.61
N PHE A 68 2.90 8.06 7.66
CA PHE A 68 1.91 7.24 8.36
C PHE A 68 1.77 5.83 7.73
N THR A 69 1.71 5.73 6.40
CA THR A 69 1.75 4.44 5.70
C THR A 69 3.08 3.71 5.92
N TYR A 70 4.20 4.44 5.98
CA TYR A 70 5.51 3.87 6.25
C TYR A 70 5.68 3.44 7.73
N LEU A 71 5.08 4.17 8.68
CA LEU A 71 5.14 3.90 10.13
C LEU A 71 4.29 2.69 10.50
N THR A 72 3.06 2.63 9.98
CA THR A 72 2.19 1.45 10.09
C THR A 72 2.88 0.22 9.49
N PHE A 73 3.63 0.39 8.39
CA PHE A 73 4.41 -0.67 7.77
C PHE A 73 5.68 -1.07 8.55
N CYS A 74 6.39 -0.10 9.15
CA CYS A 74 7.61 -0.35 9.93
C CYS A 74 7.33 -0.96 11.30
N LEU A 75 6.22 -0.59 11.95
CA LEU A 75 5.74 -1.20 13.20
C LEU A 75 5.37 -2.68 13.03
N LEU A 76 5.18 -3.16 11.80
CA LEU A 76 4.86 -4.57 11.48
C LEU A 76 6.10 -5.46 11.28
N LYS A 77 7.34 -4.95 11.42
CA LYS A 77 8.59 -5.73 11.24
C LYS A 77 8.79 -6.87 12.25
N ASP A 78 8.03 -6.91 13.34
CA ASP A 78 8.05 -8.01 14.31
C ASP A 78 7.61 -9.37 13.69
N LYS A 79 6.90 -9.32 12.56
CA LYS A 79 6.40 -10.50 11.83
C LYS A 79 7.48 -11.35 11.15
N ASP A 80 8.67 -10.81 10.88
CA ASP A 80 9.75 -11.60 10.25
C ASP A 80 10.47 -12.53 11.25
N ASN A 81 10.43 -12.20 12.54
CA ASN A 81 10.86 -13.08 13.63
C ASN A 81 9.77 -14.14 13.90
N GLU A 82 8.50 -13.73 13.80
CA GLU A 82 7.33 -14.61 13.93
C GLU A 82 7.31 -15.74 12.88
N LYS A 83 7.57 -15.46 11.60
CA LYS A 83 7.63 -16.48 10.54
C LYS A 83 8.67 -17.57 10.79
N VAL A 84 9.82 -17.22 11.36
CA VAL A 84 10.86 -18.23 11.67
C VAL A 84 10.39 -19.13 12.80
N ILE A 85 9.72 -18.57 13.80
CA ILE A 85 9.15 -19.32 14.91
C ILE A 85 8.00 -20.22 14.40
N GLU A 86 7.10 -19.68 13.58
CA GLU A 86 6.02 -20.44 12.94
C GLU A 86 6.57 -21.61 12.11
N TYR A 87 7.56 -21.36 11.25
CA TYR A 87 8.21 -22.42 10.45
C TYR A 87 8.85 -23.52 11.32
N MET A 88 9.54 -23.13 12.40
CA MET A 88 10.15 -24.09 13.32
C MET A 88 9.08 -24.87 14.10
N MET A 89 7.94 -24.25 14.45
CA MET A 89 6.82 -24.97 15.07
C MET A 89 6.18 -25.92 14.06
N ASP A 90 5.91 -25.47 12.85
CA ASP A 90 5.22 -26.24 11.80
C ASP A 90 5.97 -27.52 11.43
N LYS A 91 7.31 -27.42 11.29
CA LYS A 91 8.19 -28.56 11.03
C LYS A 91 8.21 -29.57 12.18
N ASN A 92 8.19 -29.11 13.43
CA ASN A 92 8.25 -30.00 14.60
C ASN A 92 6.90 -30.63 14.93
N VAL A 93 5.83 -29.85 14.78
CA VAL A 93 4.45 -30.28 15.01
C VAL A 93 4.06 -31.32 13.95
N SER A 94 4.38 -31.11 12.67
CA SER A 94 4.06 -32.10 11.61
C SER A 94 4.68 -33.48 11.87
N LEU A 95 5.94 -33.53 12.31
CA LEU A 95 6.63 -34.78 12.68
C LEU A 95 5.95 -35.52 13.86
N ARG A 96 5.32 -34.78 14.78
CA ARG A 96 4.70 -35.35 15.98
C ARG A 96 3.22 -35.69 15.77
N LEU A 97 2.50 -34.81 15.07
CA LEU A 97 1.09 -34.94 14.78
C LEU A 97 0.77 -36.27 14.10
N HIS A 98 1.63 -36.71 13.17
CA HIS A 98 1.44 -37.99 12.49
C HIS A 98 1.40 -39.18 13.47
N ASN A 99 2.29 -39.19 14.47
CA ASN A 99 2.33 -40.24 15.49
C ASN A 99 1.17 -40.15 16.49
N GLU A 100 0.63 -38.95 16.74
CA GLU A 100 -0.48 -38.75 17.67
C GLU A 100 -1.84 -39.03 17.02
N ILE A 101 -2.03 -38.65 15.76
CA ILE A 101 -3.21 -39.02 14.97
C ILE A 101 -3.32 -40.55 14.88
N LYS A 102 -2.20 -41.25 14.63
CA LYS A 102 -2.15 -42.72 14.60
C LYS A 102 -2.55 -43.36 15.93
N LYS A 103 -2.33 -42.68 17.07
CA LYS A 103 -2.77 -43.15 18.40
C LYS A 103 -4.24 -42.85 18.70
N LEU A 104 -4.80 -41.81 18.11
CA LEU A 104 -6.19 -41.36 18.35
C LEU A 104 -7.22 -42.12 17.49
N GLY A 105 -6.80 -42.69 16.35
CA GLY A 105 -7.62 -43.58 15.51
C GLY A 105 -7.48 -43.30 14.01
N GLU A 106 -7.73 -44.32 13.17
CA GLU A 106 -7.46 -44.30 11.71
C GLU A 106 -8.30 -43.26 10.92
N ASN A 107 -9.42 -42.78 11.47
CA ASN A 107 -10.34 -41.85 10.79
C ASN A 107 -10.19 -40.37 11.21
N ILE A 108 -9.20 -40.04 12.05
CA ILE A 108 -8.99 -38.67 12.51
C ILE A 108 -7.95 -37.99 11.62
N TYR A 109 -8.26 -36.78 11.13
CA TYR A 109 -7.32 -36.00 10.31
C TYR A 109 -7.38 -34.52 10.66
N GLU A 110 -6.33 -33.78 10.28
CA GLU A 110 -6.20 -32.36 10.50
C GLU A 110 -7.15 -31.56 9.58
N LYS A 111 -8.05 -30.76 10.15
CA LYS A 111 -8.91 -29.83 9.39
C LYS A 111 -8.25 -28.48 9.19
N LYS A 112 -7.57 -27.96 10.21
CA LYS A 112 -7.02 -26.59 10.21
C LYS A 112 -5.93 -26.43 11.26
N ARG A 113 -4.90 -25.65 10.95
CA ARG A 113 -3.84 -25.25 11.88
C ARG A 113 -3.71 -23.73 11.92
N LYS A 114 -3.37 -23.21 13.09
CA LYS A 114 -3.18 -21.77 13.30
C LYS A 114 -2.08 -21.52 14.34
N PHE A 115 -1.11 -20.70 13.98
CA PHE A 115 -0.14 -20.16 14.93
C PHE A 115 -0.78 -19.01 15.73
N TYR A 116 -0.58 -19.00 17.05
CA TYR A 116 -1.16 -18.03 17.96
C TYR A 116 -0.16 -17.60 19.02
N ARG A 117 -0.06 -16.30 19.29
CA ARG A 117 0.67 -15.74 20.42
C ARG A 117 -0.30 -15.08 21.37
N GLU A 118 -0.26 -15.51 22.61
CA GLU A 118 -0.95 -14.86 23.71
C GLU A 118 -0.05 -13.78 24.29
N THR A 119 -0.55 -12.55 24.31
CA THR A 119 0.19 -11.37 24.78
C THR A 119 -0.52 -10.74 25.98
N LYS A 120 0.26 -10.27 26.97
CA LYS A 120 -0.23 -9.41 28.06
C LYS A 120 0.18 -7.98 27.79
N GLY A 121 -0.78 -7.06 27.91
CA GLY A 121 -0.52 -5.63 27.75
C GLY A 121 -0.15 -5.23 26.33
N THR A 122 0.00 -3.93 26.09
CA THR A 122 0.14 -3.36 24.74
C THR A 122 1.56 -3.38 24.16
N TYR A 123 2.59 -3.70 24.94
CA TYR A 123 3.95 -3.96 24.40
C TYR A 123 4.12 -5.37 23.82
N GLY A 124 3.04 -6.17 23.80
CA GLY A 124 3.09 -7.51 23.23
C GLY A 124 4.01 -8.45 24.03
N ILE A 125 4.07 -8.32 25.35
CA ILE A 125 4.82 -9.27 26.19
C ILE A 125 4.15 -10.63 26.00
N VAL A 126 4.80 -11.51 25.24
CA VAL A 126 4.31 -12.83 24.89
C VAL A 126 4.29 -13.66 26.17
N ILE A 127 3.11 -13.95 26.69
CA ILE A 127 2.91 -14.84 27.85
C ILE A 127 3.07 -16.29 27.41
N GLY A 128 2.57 -16.60 26.21
CA GLY A 128 2.58 -17.94 25.65
C GLY A 128 2.56 -17.90 24.13
N THR A 129 3.29 -18.79 23.50
CA THR A 129 3.22 -19.02 22.06
C THR A 129 2.67 -20.42 21.85
N TYR A 130 1.63 -20.54 21.04
CA TYR A 130 0.90 -21.78 20.83
C TYR A 130 0.72 -22.08 19.34
N MET A 131 0.78 -23.35 18.98
CA MET A 131 0.27 -23.83 17.70
C MET A 131 -1.01 -24.63 17.98
N LEU A 132 -2.12 -24.11 17.46
CA LEU A 132 -3.46 -24.67 17.65
C LEU A 132 -3.82 -25.51 16.41
N ILE A 133 -4.34 -26.72 16.63
CA ILE A 133 -4.71 -27.66 15.56
C ILE A 133 -6.12 -28.18 15.79
N LEU A 134 -6.98 -27.99 14.80
CA LEU A 134 -8.34 -28.51 14.76
C LEU A 134 -8.36 -29.87 14.06
N LEU A 135 -8.83 -30.88 14.77
CA LEU A 135 -9.01 -32.23 14.25
C LEU A 135 -10.43 -32.44 13.67
N SER A 136 -10.60 -33.50 12.89
CA SER A 136 -11.87 -33.84 12.23
C SER A 136 -13.01 -34.10 13.23
N ASN A 137 -12.69 -34.62 14.41
CA ASN A 137 -13.60 -34.85 15.54
C ASN A 137 -13.94 -33.58 16.35
N ASN A 138 -13.53 -32.39 15.87
CA ASN A 138 -13.67 -31.09 16.52
C ASN A 138 -12.87 -30.91 17.83
N ASP A 139 -11.96 -31.83 18.16
CA ASP A 139 -10.99 -31.60 19.22
C ASP A 139 -9.91 -30.60 18.76
N ILE A 140 -9.42 -29.79 19.69
CA ILE A 140 -8.32 -28.85 19.46
C ILE A 140 -7.12 -29.25 20.30
N LEU A 141 -5.99 -29.49 19.64
CA LEU A 141 -4.70 -29.74 20.27
C LEU A 141 -3.88 -28.44 20.33
N GLU A 142 -3.30 -28.17 21.49
CA GLU A 142 -2.44 -27.02 21.74
C GLU A 142 -0.99 -27.48 21.96
N TYR A 143 -0.08 -27.01 21.12
CA TYR A 143 1.37 -27.17 21.32
C TYR A 143 1.97 -25.87 21.82
N GLU A 144 2.51 -25.89 23.04
CA GLU A 144 3.11 -24.73 23.70
C GLU A 144 4.60 -24.59 23.39
N LEU A 145 5.03 -23.36 23.10
CA LEU A 145 6.41 -22.95 22.94
C LEU A 145 6.79 -21.94 24.03
N LYS A 146 7.75 -22.31 24.87
CA LYS A 146 8.25 -21.47 25.95
C LYS A 146 9.49 -20.71 25.51
N TYR A 147 9.61 -19.46 25.95
CA TYR A 147 10.80 -18.63 25.70
C TYR A 147 11.62 -18.48 26.97
N HIS A 148 12.92 -18.68 26.87
CA HIS A 148 13.87 -18.59 27.98
C HIS A 148 14.97 -17.57 27.67
N TYR A 149 15.23 -16.68 28.61
CA TYR A 149 16.34 -15.72 28.54
C TYR A 149 17.65 -16.40 28.97
N PHE A 150 18.77 -16.08 28.31
CA PHE A 150 20.09 -16.44 28.83
C PHE A 150 20.39 -15.62 30.09
N LYS A 151 20.92 -16.26 31.14
CA LYS A 151 21.14 -15.63 32.46
C LYS A 151 22.35 -14.67 32.50
N ASP A 152 23.25 -14.75 31.52
CA ASP A 152 24.52 -14.02 31.54
C ASP A 152 24.62 -13.05 30.37
N ASN A 153 24.25 -11.77 30.55
CA ASN A 153 24.56 -10.54 29.77
C ASN A 153 24.75 -10.61 28.22
N GLN A 154 24.45 -11.72 27.57
CA GLN A 154 24.49 -11.94 26.13
C GLN A 154 23.09 -11.64 25.62
N LYS A 155 22.99 -10.71 24.68
CA LYS A 155 21.71 -10.39 24.01
C LYS A 155 21.23 -11.65 23.27
N GLY A 156 20.17 -12.28 23.79
CA GLY A 156 19.52 -13.42 23.16
C GLY A 156 18.74 -14.29 24.13
N GLY A 157 17.84 -15.10 23.60
CA GLY A 157 17.13 -16.16 24.33
C GLY A 157 16.89 -17.36 23.43
N PHE A 158 16.33 -18.42 23.98
CA PHE A 158 16.01 -19.64 23.24
C PHE A 158 14.56 -20.07 23.45
N TYR A 159 14.01 -20.77 22.46
CA TYR A 159 12.67 -21.31 22.51
C TYR A 159 12.73 -22.81 22.80
N GLU A 160 11.90 -23.27 23.74
CA GLU A 160 11.73 -24.67 24.12
C GLU A 160 10.37 -25.21 23.68
N PHE A 161 10.38 -26.32 22.93
CA PHE A 161 9.17 -27.03 22.53
C PHE A 161 8.72 -28.03 23.60
N ILE A 162 7.55 -27.81 24.20
CA ILE A 162 6.97 -28.79 25.13
C ILE A 162 6.53 -30.03 24.36
N LYS A 163 6.86 -31.21 24.88
CA LYS A 163 6.70 -32.49 24.18
C LYS A 163 5.26 -32.99 24.09
N VAL A 164 4.45 -32.72 25.11
CA VAL A 164 3.08 -33.26 25.24
C VAL A 164 2.08 -32.17 24.86
N PRO A 165 1.19 -32.39 23.87
CA PRO A 165 0.12 -31.46 23.54
C PRO A 165 -0.92 -31.44 24.66
N ARG A 166 -1.56 -30.30 24.86
CA ARG A 166 -2.70 -30.17 25.76
C ARG A 166 -3.99 -30.13 24.96
N LYS A 167 -5.04 -30.79 25.44
CA LYS A 167 -6.39 -30.62 24.88
C LYS A 167 -6.88 -29.23 25.28
N CYS A 168 -7.27 -28.43 24.29
CA CYS A 168 -7.68 -27.04 24.48
C CYS A 168 -8.95 -26.95 25.34
N SER A 169 -8.82 -26.39 26.54
CA SER A 169 -9.96 -26.09 27.42
C SER A 169 -10.36 -24.61 27.39
N ASP A 170 -9.54 -23.73 26.80
CA ASP A 170 -9.79 -22.28 26.81
C ASP A 170 -10.80 -21.85 25.72
N PRO A 171 -11.92 -21.21 26.09
CA PRO A 171 -12.92 -20.73 25.13
C PRO A 171 -12.41 -19.64 24.18
N LYS A 172 -11.37 -18.86 24.54
CA LYS A 172 -10.77 -17.85 23.66
C LYS A 172 -9.96 -18.48 22.53
N HIS A 173 -9.15 -19.48 22.85
CA HIS A 173 -8.34 -20.21 21.87
C HIS A 173 -9.23 -20.97 20.87
N ARG A 174 -10.35 -21.53 21.36
CA ARG A 174 -11.35 -22.21 20.53
C ARG A 174 -11.98 -21.29 19.48
N LYS A 175 -12.43 -20.09 19.89
CA LYS A 175 -13.02 -19.09 18.96
C LYS A 175 -12.06 -18.69 17.84
N LEU A 176 -10.76 -18.59 18.11
CA LEU A 176 -9.75 -18.13 17.15
C LEU A 176 -9.55 -19.08 15.95
N ILE A 177 -9.76 -20.37 16.15
CA ILE A 177 -9.69 -21.40 15.10
C ILE A 177 -11.03 -21.54 14.37
N GLU A 178 -12.13 -21.45 15.11
CA GLU A 178 -13.49 -21.65 14.60
C GLU A 178 -14.01 -20.47 13.75
N VAL A 179 -13.36 -19.30 13.77
CA VAL A 179 -13.78 -18.14 12.94
C VAL A 179 -13.93 -18.54 11.47
N ILE A 180 -15.18 -18.58 11.02
CA ILE A 180 -15.59 -18.72 9.63
C ILE A 180 -15.18 -17.43 8.91
N SER A 181 -14.34 -17.54 7.89
CA SER A 181 -13.88 -16.38 7.12
C SER A 181 -15.07 -15.66 6.48
N PHE A 182 -15.03 -14.33 6.46
CA PHE A 182 -16.04 -13.49 5.79
C PHE A 182 -16.27 -13.92 4.34
N THR A 183 -15.21 -14.43 3.68
CA THR A 183 -15.25 -15.02 2.34
C THR A 183 -16.17 -16.23 2.22
N LYS A 184 -16.25 -17.10 3.24
CA LYS A 184 -17.17 -18.25 3.26
C LYS A 184 -18.63 -17.85 3.49
N LYS A 185 -18.87 -16.77 4.25
CA LYS A 185 -20.22 -16.19 4.38
C LYS A 185 -20.67 -15.53 3.07
N LEU A 186 -19.76 -14.84 2.39
CA LEU A 186 -20.03 -14.28 1.06
C LEU A 186 -20.27 -15.36 0.01
N SER A 187 -19.51 -16.46 0.01
CA SER A 187 -19.72 -17.57 -0.94
C SER A 187 -21.06 -18.28 -0.76
N ALA A 188 -21.71 -18.19 0.40
CA ALA A 188 -23.03 -18.77 0.65
C ALA A 188 -24.19 -17.99 -0.02
N ILE A 189 -23.94 -16.77 -0.49
CA ILE A 189 -24.94 -15.95 -1.20
C ILE A 189 -25.10 -16.50 -2.62
N LYS A 190 -26.28 -17.05 -2.93
CA LYS A 190 -26.72 -17.53 -4.25
C LYS A 190 -26.99 -16.35 -5.19
N LEU A 191 -25.93 -15.79 -5.77
CA LEU A 191 -26.02 -14.77 -6.82
C LEU A 191 -25.09 -15.16 -7.97
N ASN A 192 -25.41 -14.69 -9.18
CA ASN A 192 -24.55 -14.85 -10.34
C ASN A 192 -23.16 -14.26 -10.04
N GLU A 193 -22.09 -15.00 -10.34
CA GLU A 193 -20.71 -14.63 -9.97
C GLU A 193 -20.31 -13.27 -10.54
N GLY A 194 -20.74 -12.93 -11.76
CA GLY A 194 -20.46 -11.63 -12.39
C GLY A 194 -21.12 -10.45 -11.66
N VAL A 195 -22.38 -10.61 -11.23
CA VAL A 195 -23.11 -9.58 -10.48
C VAL A 195 -22.54 -9.43 -9.07
N LYS A 196 -22.15 -10.55 -8.46
CA LYS A 196 -21.51 -10.59 -7.14
C LYS A 196 -20.15 -9.89 -7.16
N LEU A 197 -19.31 -10.15 -8.17
CA LEU A 197 -18.04 -9.47 -8.38
C LEU A 197 -18.24 -7.97 -8.61
N SER A 198 -19.18 -7.60 -9.48
CA SER A 198 -19.49 -6.20 -9.76
C SER A 198 -19.96 -5.45 -8.49
N MET A 199 -20.86 -6.03 -7.69
CA MET A 199 -21.31 -5.43 -6.43
C MET A 199 -20.19 -5.29 -5.40
N ILE A 200 -19.28 -6.26 -5.30
CA ILE A 200 -18.13 -6.17 -4.40
C ILE A 200 -17.19 -5.04 -4.84
N ILE A 201 -16.88 -4.96 -6.14
CA ILE A 201 -16.02 -3.92 -6.70
C ILE A 201 -16.66 -2.54 -6.51
N LEU A 202 -17.93 -2.39 -6.88
CA LEU A 202 -18.70 -1.16 -6.69
C LEU A 202 -18.81 -0.76 -5.22
N GLY A 203 -19.04 -1.72 -4.32
CA GLY A 203 -19.12 -1.46 -2.89
C GLY A 203 -17.79 -0.94 -2.30
N ILE A 204 -16.67 -1.57 -2.68
CA ILE A 204 -15.32 -1.14 -2.24
C ILE A 204 -14.99 0.25 -2.82
N LEU A 205 -15.29 0.49 -4.10
CA LEU A 205 -15.07 1.79 -4.73
C LEU A 205 -15.96 2.88 -4.12
N PHE A 206 -17.24 2.61 -3.91
CA PHE A 206 -18.19 3.55 -3.32
C PHE A 206 -17.78 3.95 -1.90
N LEU A 207 -17.38 2.97 -1.07
CA LEU A 207 -16.84 3.25 0.27
C LEU A 207 -15.59 4.14 0.20
N GLY A 208 -14.67 3.83 -0.71
CA GLY A 208 -13.46 4.63 -0.91
C GLY A 208 -13.74 6.07 -1.37
N ILE A 209 -14.62 6.23 -2.37
CA ILE A 209 -15.02 7.54 -2.91
C ILE A 209 -15.76 8.35 -1.83
N SER A 210 -16.69 7.73 -1.10
CA SER A 210 -17.44 8.40 -0.03
C SER A 210 -16.51 8.92 1.07
N LEU A 211 -15.52 8.14 1.48
CA LEU A 211 -14.51 8.58 2.46
C LEU A 211 -13.68 9.75 1.92
N PHE A 212 -13.25 9.68 0.66
CA PHE A 212 -12.50 10.77 0.03
C PHE A 212 -13.33 12.05 -0.03
N LEU A 213 -14.61 11.98 -0.41
CA LEU A 213 -15.50 13.14 -0.47
C LEU A 213 -15.74 13.76 0.92
N ILE A 214 -15.90 12.96 1.97
CA ILE A 214 -16.03 13.45 3.34
C ILE A 214 -14.76 14.19 3.79
N LEU A 215 -13.58 13.62 3.52
CA LEU A 215 -12.29 14.25 3.82
C LEU A 215 -12.09 15.54 3.02
N PHE A 216 -12.46 15.54 1.74
CA PHE A 216 -12.37 16.70 0.87
C PHE A 216 -13.32 17.82 1.31
N TYR A 217 -14.55 17.48 1.69
CA TYR A 217 -15.52 18.43 2.25
C TYR A 217 -15.01 19.05 3.56
N MET A 218 -14.45 18.22 4.46
CA MET A 218 -13.80 18.68 5.68
C MET A 218 -12.65 19.64 5.38
N TYR A 219 -11.82 19.33 4.37
CA TYR A 219 -10.72 20.16 3.93
C TYR A 219 -11.19 21.53 3.42
N ILE A 220 -12.21 21.57 2.56
CA ILE A 220 -12.78 22.82 2.03
C ILE A 220 -13.38 23.68 3.15
N LYS A 221 -14.12 23.07 4.08
CA LYS A 221 -14.82 23.80 5.15
C LYS A 221 -13.88 24.35 6.23
N LEU A 222 -12.85 23.59 6.61
CA LEU A 222 -11.92 23.98 7.66
C LEU A 222 -10.76 24.83 7.15
N GLY A 223 -10.42 24.71 5.87
CA GLY A 223 -9.18 25.27 5.32
C GLY A 223 -7.94 24.46 5.74
N VAL A 224 -6.86 24.61 4.97
CA VAL A 224 -5.66 23.73 5.04
C VAL A 224 -5.07 23.67 6.45
N VAL A 225 -4.88 24.82 7.09
CA VAL A 225 -4.21 24.92 8.40
C VAL A 225 -5.03 24.23 9.49
N LYS A 226 -6.33 24.52 9.56
CA LYS A 226 -7.20 23.93 10.60
C LYS A 226 -7.41 22.44 10.37
N PHE A 227 -7.46 21.99 9.12
CA PHE A 227 -7.56 20.57 8.78
C PHE A 227 -6.31 19.79 9.22
N VAL A 228 -5.12 20.31 8.95
CA VAL A 228 -3.85 19.69 9.39
C VAL A 228 -3.76 19.67 10.92
N CYS A 229 -4.08 20.78 11.59
CA CYS A 229 -4.11 20.83 13.05
C CYS A 229 -5.12 19.83 13.65
N ALA A 230 -6.32 19.73 13.08
CA ALA A 230 -7.34 18.76 13.53
C ALA A 230 -6.85 17.31 13.37
N PHE A 231 -6.15 17.00 12.27
CA PHE A 231 -5.57 15.68 12.05
C PHE A 231 -4.44 15.36 13.04
N LEU A 232 -3.57 16.34 13.33
CA LEU A 232 -2.52 16.20 14.33
C LEU A 232 -3.09 16.00 15.73
N ILE A 233 -4.12 16.78 16.11
CA ILE A 233 -4.82 16.63 17.40
C ILE A 233 -5.48 15.26 17.51
N TYR A 234 -6.14 14.80 16.44
CA TYR A 234 -6.70 13.45 16.40
C TYR A 234 -5.63 12.38 16.62
N PHE A 235 -4.48 12.52 15.96
CA PHE A 235 -3.38 11.57 16.07
C PHE A 235 -2.74 11.57 17.46
N THR A 236 -2.55 12.75 18.07
CA THR A 236 -2.01 12.84 19.43
C THR A 236 -2.98 12.27 20.46
N ILE A 237 -4.29 12.52 20.32
CA ILE A 237 -5.34 11.90 21.15
C ILE A 237 -5.34 10.39 20.99
N TYR A 238 -5.16 9.88 19.76
CA TYR A 238 -5.05 8.44 19.51
C TYR A 238 -3.85 7.83 20.24
N LEU A 239 -2.65 8.42 20.13
CA LEU A 239 -1.45 7.97 20.83
C LEU A 239 -1.61 8.05 22.36
N LEU A 240 -2.17 9.14 22.87
CA LEU A 240 -2.49 9.30 24.29
C LEU A 240 -3.47 8.24 24.77
N SER A 241 -4.50 7.90 23.97
CA SER A 241 -5.45 6.84 24.31
C SER A 241 -4.78 5.47 24.42
N GLN A 242 -3.80 5.16 23.55
CA GLN A 242 -3.00 3.94 23.64
C GLN A 242 -2.18 3.88 24.92
N ILE A 243 -1.56 5.00 25.30
CA ILE A 243 -0.75 5.11 26.52
C ILE A 243 -1.63 5.01 27.77
N ILE A 244 -2.80 5.65 27.80
CA ILE A 244 -3.66 5.66 28.99
C ILE A 244 -4.29 4.29 29.22
N ILE A 245 -4.73 3.60 28.16
CA ILE A 245 -5.23 2.21 28.27
C ILE A 245 -4.13 1.25 28.73
N HIS A 246 -2.89 1.50 28.33
CA HIS A 246 -1.75 0.72 28.78
C HIS A 246 -1.60 0.72 30.31
N TYR A 247 -1.84 1.87 30.95
CA TYR A 247 -1.73 2.01 32.41
C TYR A 247 -3.03 1.73 33.17
N LYS A 248 -4.20 2.00 32.58
CA LYS A 248 -5.50 1.85 33.26
C LYS A 248 -6.50 1.08 32.40
N ASN A 249 -6.82 -0.13 32.84
CA ASN A 249 -7.74 -1.07 32.20
C ASN A 249 -9.22 -0.73 32.50
N HIS A 250 -9.65 0.52 32.25
CA HIS A 250 -11.04 0.95 32.46
C HIS A 250 -11.89 0.69 31.21
N LYS A 251 -13.10 0.13 31.41
CA LYS A 251 -14.05 -0.21 30.33
C LYS A 251 -14.39 0.96 29.40
N ILE A 252 -14.55 2.17 29.93
CA ILE A 252 -14.90 3.38 29.16
C ILE A 252 -13.74 3.80 28.25
N LEU A 253 -12.50 3.74 28.75
CA LEU A 253 -11.31 4.08 27.98
C LEU A 253 -11.10 3.10 26.83
N ILE A 254 -11.27 1.79 27.09
CA ILE A 254 -11.26 0.75 26.05
C ILE A 254 -12.31 1.02 24.97
N PHE A 255 -13.52 1.44 25.37
CA PHE A 255 -14.58 1.79 24.41
C PHE A 255 -14.22 3.02 23.55
N ILE A 256 -13.71 4.09 24.16
CA ILE A 256 -13.25 5.31 23.45
C ILE A 256 -12.12 4.97 22.47
N HIS A 257 -11.16 4.14 22.88
CA HIS A 257 -10.10 3.69 22.00
C HIS A 257 -10.59 2.80 20.86
N ASN A 258 -11.55 1.92 21.10
CA ASN A 258 -12.15 1.12 20.03
C ASN A 258 -12.86 2.02 18.99
N ILE A 259 -13.50 3.11 19.42
CA ILE A 259 -14.08 4.11 18.49
C ILE A 259 -12.99 4.85 17.70
N LEU A 260 -11.90 5.26 18.37
CA LEU A 260 -10.74 5.87 17.71
C LEU A 260 -9.96 4.89 16.80
N PHE A 261 -10.06 3.59 17.08
CA PHE A 261 -9.40 2.51 16.33
C PHE A 261 -10.24 2.02 15.15
N LEU A 262 -11.56 2.27 15.16
CA LEU A 262 -12.51 1.89 14.12
C LEU A 262 -12.06 2.26 12.69
N PRO A 263 -11.49 3.45 12.43
CA PRO A 263 -10.95 3.79 11.10
C PRO A 263 -9.79 2.88 10.66
N ILE A 264 -9.02 2.34 11.61
CA ILE A 264 -7.87 1.45 11.35
C ILE A 264 -8.37 0.04 11.03
N GLU A 265 -9.44 -0.45 11.66
CA GLU A 265 -10.01 -1.77 11.32
C GLU A 265 -10.62 -1.80 9.92
N PHE A 266 -11.21 -0.70 9.47
CA PHE A 266 -11.71 -0.57 8.11
C PHE A 266 -10.61 -0.55 7.04
N ASN A 267 -9.32 -0.36 7.40
CA ASN A 267 -8.23 -0.38 6.43
C ASN A 267 -8.17 -1.69 5.64
N VAL A 268 -8.56 -2.83 6.21
CA VAL A 268 -8.52 -4.10 5.46
C VAL A 268 -9.52 -4.10 4.30
N LEU A 269 -10.69 -3.49 4.50
CA LEU A 269 -11.74 -3.40 3.49
C LEU A 269 -11.47 -2.29 2.46
N ILE A 270 -10.88 -1.17 2.91
CA ILE A 270 -10.59 0.01 2.08
C ILE A 270 -9.21 -0.14 1.38
N SER A 271 -8.33 -1.02 1.84
CA SER A 271 -6.97 -1.21 1.30
C SER A 271 -6.91 -1.35 -0.23
N PRO A 272 -7.79 -2.12 -0.90
CA PRO A 272 -7.81 -2.16 -2.36
C PRO A 272 -8.16 -0.80 -2.99
N ALA A 273 -9.13 -0.07 -2.44
CA ALA A 273 -9.46 1.28 -2.90
C ALA A 273 -8.30 2.26 -2.69
N ILE A 274 -7.67 2.25 -1.50
CA ILE A 274 -6.47 3.07 -1.21
C ILE A 274 -5.35 2.75 -2.20
N THR A 275 -5.16 1.47 -2.53
CA THR A 275 -4.15 1.03 -3.50
C THR A 275 -4.45 1.60 -4.89
N ILE A 276 -5.70 1.50 -5.36
CA ILE A 276 -6.14 2.07 -6.63
C ILE A 276 -5.91 3.59 -6.67
N PHE A 277 -6.41 4.31 -5.66
CA PHE A 277 -6.27 5.77 -5.58
C PHE A 277 -4.80 6.20 -5.54
N THR A 278 -4.00 5.54 -4.71
CA THR A 278 -2.57 5.85 -4.56
C THR A 278 -1.81 5.58 -5.86
N SER A 279 -2.18 4.52 -6.60
CA SER A 279 -1.60 4.22 -7.92
C SER A 279 -1.90 5.33 -8.93
N TYR A 280 -3.12 5.85 -8.97
CA TYR A 280 -3.47 6.97 -9.83
C TYR A 280 -2.82 8.29 -9.40
N ILE A 281 -2.64 8.53 -8.10
CA ILE A 281 -1.90 9.70 -7.61
C ILE A 281 -0.45 9.64 -8.10
N PHE A 282 0.23 8.50 -7.95
CA PHE A 282 1.58 8.33 -8.48
C PHE A 282 1.62 8.49 -10.00
N LEU A 283 0.65 7.94 -10.72
CA LEU A 283 0.51 8.13 -12.17
C LEU A 283 0.45 9.63 -12.52
N ILE A 284 -0.43 10.40 -11.88
CA ILE A 284 -0.60 11.83 -12.13
C ILE A 284 0.69 12.58 -11.80
N VAL A 285 1.26 12.38 -10.61
CA VAL A 285 2.47 13.10 -10.18
C VAL A 285 3.63 12.85 -11.14
N TYR A 286 3.92 11.58 -11.48
CA TYR A 286 5.06 11.26 -12.33
C TYR A 286 4.83 11.55 -13.81
N SER A 287 3.58 11.62 -14.27
CA SER A 287 3.28 11.97 -15.67
C SER A 287 3.27 13.47 -15.91
N PHE A 288 2.80 14.26 -14.94
CA PHE A 288 2.71 15.72 -15.06
C PHE A 288 3.96 16.47 -14.57
N PHE A 289 4.84 15.81 -13.81
CA PHE A 289 6.09 16.41 -13.38
C PHE A 289 7.03 16.77 -14.56
N PRO A 290 7.30 15.88 -15.54
CA PRO A 290 8.17 16.25 -16.67
C PRO A 290 7.63 17.41 -17.52
N PRO A 291 6.33 17.45 -17.92
CA PRO A 291 5.76 18.61 -18.60
C PRO A 291 5.85 19.90 -17.79
N ARG A 292 5.69 19.82 -16.46
CA ARG A 292 5.82 20.98 -15.58
C ARG A 292 7.24 21.54 -15.60
N MET A 293 8.24 20.66 -15.54
CA MET A 293 9.65 21.02 -15.64
C MET A 293 9.97 21.61 -17.01
N LEU A 294 9.41 21.07 -18.08
CA LEU A 294 9.56 21.64 -19.43
C LEU A 294 9.01 23.06 -19.51
N VAL A 295 7.80 23.31 -18.99
CA VAL A 295 7.23 24.68 -18.96
C VAL A 295 8.10 25.62 -18.12
N PHE A 296 8.63 25.15 -16.99
CA PHE A 296 9.53 25.94 -16.16
C PHE A 296 10.81 26.31 -16.91
N LEU A 297 11.43 25.35 -17.60
CA LEU A 297 12.63 25.59 -18.41
C LEU A 297 12.38 26.55 -19.56
N LEU A 298 11.23 26.45 -20.25
CA LEU A 298 10.84 27.39 -21.32
C LEU A 298 10.72 28.83 -20.80
N LYS A 299 10.12 29.00 -19.61
CA LYS A 299 10.00 30.32 -18.97
C LYS A 299 11.35 30.86 -18.52
N PHE A 300 12.18 30.03 -17.89
CA PHE A 300 13.42 30.46 -17.26
C PHE A 300 14.58 30.64 -18.24
N LEU A 301 14.80 29.69 -19.15
CA LEU A 301 15.95 29.71 -20.06
C LEU A 301 15.69 30.51 -21.35
N PHE A 302 14.45 30.49 -21.84
CA PHE A 302 14.08 31.11 -23.12
C PHE A 302 13.25 32.38 -22.96
N SER A 303 13.00 32.82 -21.71
CA SER A 303 12.18 34.01 -21.38
C SER A 303 10.81 34.03 -22.09
N MET A 304 10.25 32.84 -22.37
CA MET A 304 8.96 32.75 -23.04
C MET A 304 7.82 33.06 -22.06
N ASN A 305 7.05 34.12 -22.36
CA ASN A 305 5.84 34.48 -21.62
C ASN A 305 4.66 33.54 -21.99
N LEU A 306 4.72 32.30 -21.50
CA LEU A 306 3.64 31.33 -21.69
C LEU A 306 2.42 31.70 -20.85
N SER A 307 1.29 31.89 -21.53
CA SER A 307 -0.02 32.09 -20.92
C SER A 307 -0.45 30.87 -20.09
N ILE A 308 -1.46 31.07 -19.23
CA ILE A 308 -1.99 29.99 -18.37
C ILE A 308 -2.59 28.87 -19.24
N GLU A 309 -3.30 29.23 -20.30
CA GLU A 309 -3.95 28.29 -21.23
C GLU A 309 -2.92 27.47 -21.99
N SER A 310 -1.85 28.12 -22.46
CA SER A 310 -0.73 27.44 -23.13
C SER A 310 -0.03 26.46 -22.18
N THR A 311 0.11 26.85 -20.91
CA THR A 311 0.65 25.97 -19.85
C THR A 311 -0.26 24.76 -19.63
N ILE A 312 -1.57 24.96 -19.50
CA ILE A 312 -2.56 23.87 -19.34
C ILE A 312 -2.53 22.94 -20.54
N PHE A 313 -2.51 23.48 -21.77
CA PHE A 313 -2.44 22.71 -23.00
C PHE A 313 -1.21 21.80 -23.02
N ILE A 314 -0.01 22.33 -22.74
CA ILE A 314 1.24 21.55 -22.72
C ILE A 314 1.17 20.47 -21.63
N MET A 315 0.72 20.84 -20.43
CA MET A 315 0.60 19.93 -19.28
C MET A 315 -0.33 18.75 -19.57
N LEU A 316 -1.53 19.00 -20.10
CA LEU A 316 -2.51 17.96 -20.41
C LEU A 316 -2.07 17.09 -21.59
N SER A 317 -1.50 17.70 -22.64
CA SER A 317 -1.05 16.98 -23.84
C SER A 317 0.10 16.03 -23.51
N LEU A 318 1.20 16.55 -22.96
CA LEU A 318 2.36 15.73 -22.63
C LEU A 318 2.09 14.83 -21.41
N GLY A 319 1.33 15.30 -20.42
CA GLY A 319 0.99 14.52 -19.24
C GLY A 319 0.18 13.27 -19.58
N SER A 320 -0.82 13.38 -20.46
CA SER A 320 -1.61 12.23 -20.91
C SER A 320 -0.80 11.24 -21.77
N ILE A 321 0.11 11.75 -22.61
CA ILE A 321 1.03 10.91 -23.40
C ILE A 321 2.01 10.16 -22.49
N ILE A 322 2.65 10.84 -21.54
CA ILE A 322 3.59 10.22 -20.60
C ILE A 322 2.85 9.22 -19.70
N ALA A 323 1.63 9.52 -19.25
CA ALA A 323 0.84 8.59 -18.44
C ALA A 323 0.60 7.26 -19.17
N THR A 324 0.30 7.31 -20.47
CA THR A 324 -0.07 6.13 -21.26
C THR A 324 1.12 5.38 -21.83
N TYR A 325 2.06 6.10 -22.44
CA TYR A 325 3.20 5.52 -23.16
C TYR A 325 4.47 5.44 -22.30
N GLY A 326 4.52 6.18 -21.19
CA GLY A 326 5.54 6.08 -20.15
C GLY A 326 5.25 5.04 -19.07
N GLU A 327 4.28 4.13 -19.28
CA GLU A 327 3.88 3.10 -18.30
C GLU A 327 5.07 2.37 -17.67
N LYS A 328 6.03 1.91 -18.48
CA LYS A 328 7.20 1.15 -17.98
C LYS A 328 8.03 1.94 -16.98
N TYR A 329 8.19 3.25 -17.22
CA TYR A 329 8.91 4.15 -16.32
C TYR A 329 8.15 4.32 -14.99
N ILE A 330 6.83 4.54 -15.07
CA ILE A 330 5.99 4.73 -13.88
C ILE A 330 5.90 3.44 -13.06
N GLN A 331 5.77 2.29 -13.72
CA GLN A 331 5.82 0.96 -13.08
C GLN A 331 7.16 0.72 -12.40
N TRP A 332 8.27 1.09 -13.02
CA TRP A 332 9.59 0.97 -12.42
C TRP A 332 9.71 1.81 -11.13
N ILE A 333 9.19 3.04 -11.15
CA ILE A 333 9.17 3.88 -9.95
C ILE A 333 8.34 3.24 -8.84
N ILE A 334 7.14 2.74 -9.15
CA ILE A 334 6.27 2.11 -8.16
C ILE A 334 6.96 0.87 -7.56
N LYS A 335 7.59 0.04 -8.38
CA LYS A 335 8.34 -1.14 -7.93
C LYS A 335 9.55 -0.83 -7.06
N ARG A 336 10.10 0.38 -7.12
CA ARG A 336 11.38 0.70 -6.46
C ARG A 336 11.25 1.66 -5.28
N PHE A 337 10.39 2.67 -5.40
CA PHE A 337 10.31 3.80 -4.48
C PHE A 337 8.94 3.99 -3.83
N SER A 338 7.89 3.29 -4.29
CA SER A 338 6.55 3.45 -3.74
C SER A 338 6.33 2.55 -2.50
N PRO A 339 5.49 2.99 -1.54
CA PRO A 339 5.00 2.15 -0.44
C PRO A 339 4.19 0.95 -0.94
N LEU A 340 3.73 0.97 -2.20
CA LEU A 340 3.02 -0.14 -2.85
C LEU A 340 3.94 -1.29 -3.30
N LYS A 341 5.26 -1.13 -3.19
CA LYS A 341 6.24 -2.17 -3.53
C LYS A 341 6.07 -3.40 -2.64
N ASN A 342 6.29 -4.59 -3.20
CA ASN A 342 6.47 -5.80 -2.42
C ASN A 342 7.81 -5.79 -1.67
N TRP A 343 7.74 -5.70 -0.35
CA TRP A 343 8.92 -5.75 0.52
C TRP A 343 9.30 -7.18 0.91
N GLY A 344 8.47 -8.16 0.56
CA GLY A 344 8.64 -9.57 0.91
C GLY A 344 8.16 -9.90 2.33
N ASN A 345 7.52 -8.93 3.02
CA ASN A 345 7.12 -9.12 4.41
C ASN A 345 5.75 -9.79 4.51
N HIS A 346 4.81 -9.51 3.60
CA HIS A 346 3.48 -10.10 3.63
C HIS A 346 2.97 -10.60 2.28
N LYS A 347 2.14 -11.66 2.31
CA LYS A 347 1.47 -12.19 1.11
C LYS A 347 0.57 -11.13 0.43
N TYR A 348 -0.03 -10.23 1.21
CA TYR A 348 -0.89 -9.17 0.67
C TYR A 348 -0.10 -8.10 -0.09
N GLU A 349 1.18 -7.88 0.21
CA GLU A 349 2.01 -6.87 -0.48
C GLU A 349 2.19 -7.23 -1.96
N LYS A 350 2.39 -8.52 -2.24
CA LYS A 350 2.45 -9.01 -3.62
C LYS A 350 1.13 -8.73 -4.36
N LEU A 351 -0.01 -8.98 -3.72
CA LEU A 351 -1.33 -8.72 -4.30
C LEU A 351 -1.59 -7.21 -4.47
N GLN A 352 -1.10 -6.40 -3.53
CA GLN A 352 -1.20 -4.94 -3.57
C GLN A 352 -0.37 -4.35 -4.72
N GLU A 353 0.88 -4.82 -4.89
CA GLU A 353 1.73 -4.44 -6.02
C GLU A 353 1.10 -4.87 -7.34
N GLU A 354 0.61 -6.12 -7.44
CA GLU A 354 -0.05 -6.63 -8.65
C GLU A 354 -1.30 -5.80 -9.01
N LEU A 355 -2.12 -5.44 -8.03
CA LEU A 355 -3.28 -4.58 -8.23
C LEU A 355 -2.87 -3.18 -8.68
N ALA A 356 -1.86 -2.58 -8.05
CA ALA A 356 -1.35 -1.27 -8.42
C ALA A 356 -0.87 -1.24 -9.87
N LEU A 357 -0.08 -2.24 -10.27
CA LEU A 357 0.44 -2.40 -11.62
C LEU A 357 -0.66 -2.70 -12.65
N TYR A 358 -1.69 -3.45 -12.26
CA TYR A 358 -2.83 -3.74 -13.12
C TYR A 358 -3.60 -2.46 -13.51
N VAL A 359 -3.88 -1.60 -12.53
CA VAL A 359 -4.66 -0.37 -12.73
C VAL A 359 -3.97 0.60 -13.68
N ILE A 360 -2.64 0.69 -13.60
CA ILE A 360 -1.82 1.59 -14.44
C ILE A 360 -1.32 0.94 -15.73
N ARG A 361 -1.96 -0.13 -16.21
CA ARG A 361 -1.63 -0.67 -17.53
C ARG A 361 -2.05 0.31 -18.63
N LYS A 362 -1.26 0.41 -19.72
CA LYS A 362 -1.51 1.32 -20.85
C LYS A 362 -2.99 1.33 -21.28
N ASN A 363 -3.57 0.16 -21.54
CA ASN A 363 -4.97 0.08 -22.01
C ASN A 363 -5.98 0.60 -20.98
N ASN A 364 -5.73 0.35 -19.69
CA ASN A 364 -6.59 0.81 -18.61
C ASN A 364 -6.48 2.34 -18.45
N ILE A 365 -5.29 2.90 -18.59
CA ILE A 365 -5.06 4.35 -18.57
C ILE A 365 -5.69 5.01 -19.80
N ILE A 366 -5.53 4.43 -20.99
CA ILE A 366 -6.17 4.92 -22.22
C ILE A 366 -7.68 4.98 -22.01
N PHE A 367 -8.29 3.90 -21.55
CA PHE A 367 -9.72 3.85 -21.24
C PHE A 367 -10.12 4.95 -20.23
N LEU A 368 -9.35 5.11 -19.15
CA LEU A 368 -9.62 6.14 -18.13
C LEU A 368 -9.55 7.55 -18.72
N ILE A 369 -8.54 7.86 -19.53
CA ILE A 369 -8.38 9.16 -20.17
C ILE A 369 -9.56 9.44 -21.10
N TYR A 370 -9.91 8.49 -21.99
CA TYR A 370 -11.08 8.63 -22.86
C TYR A 370 -12.38 8.82 -22.07
N PHE A 371 -12.55 8.08 -20.97
CA PHE A 371 -13.72 8.20 -20.12
C PHE A 371 -13.81 9.59 -19.45
N ILE A 372 -12.71 10.11 -18.92
CA ILE A 372 -12.65 11.45 -18.32
C ILE A 372 -12.96 12.52 -19.37
N TYR A 373 -12.38 12.43 -20.57
CA TYR A 373 -12.66 13.36 -21.65
C TYR A 373 -14.10 13.26 -22.16
N LEU A 374 -14.68 12.05 -22.20
CA LEU A 374 -16.09 11.86 -22.53
C LEU A 374 -17.00 12.56 -21.52
N LEU A 375 -16.75 12.38 -20.22
CA LEU A 375 -17.50 13.08 -19.18
C LEU A 375 -17.35 14.60 -19.30
N TYR A 376 -16.12 15.09 -19.51
CA TYR A 376 -15.86 16.51 -19.72
C TYR A 376 -16.64 17.05 -20.93
N LEU A 377 -16.62 16.34 -22.06
CA LEU A 377 -17.36 16.73 -23.26
C LEU A 377 -18.87 16.76 -23.03
N ILE A 378 -19.44 15.75 -22.37
CA ILE A 378 -20.88 15.72 -22.07
C ILE A 378 -21.26 16.93 -21.22
N ILE A 379 -20.52 17.17 -20.13
CA ILE A 379 -20.81 18.27 -19.19
C ILE A 379 -20.59 19.63 -19.86
N SER A 380 -19.44 19.82 -20.52
CA SER A 380 -19.08 21.07 -21.18
C SER A 380 -20.07 21.45 -22.28
N ASN A 381 -20.41 20.50 -23.16
CA ASN A 381 -21.40 20.76 -24.22
C ASN A 381 -22.80 20.98 -23.66
N PHE A 382 -23.22 20.23 -22.64
CA PHE A 382 -24.51 20.46 -21.99
C PHE A 382 -24.60 21.89 -21.44
N VAL A 383 -23.58 22.33 -20.69
CA VAL A 383 -23.54 23.69 -20.13
C VAL A 383 -23.54 24.75 -21.23
N GLN A 384 -22.75 24.55 -22.29
CA GLN A 384 -22.68 25.47 -23.42
C GLN A 384 -24.00 25.57 -24.17
N ILE A 385 -24.70 24.45 -24.42
CA ILE A 385 -25.98 24.46 -25.13
C ILE A 385 -27.09 25.05 -24.26
N GLN A 386 -27.15 24.66 -22.99
CA GLN A 386 -28.26 25.03 -22.09
C GLN A 386 -28.14 26.47 -21.56
N TYR A 387 -26.92 26.92 -21.27
CA TYR A 387 -26.68 28.19 -20.60
C TYR A 387 -25.89 29.19 -21.45
N ASN A 388 -25.43 28.79 -22.65
CA ASN A 388 -24.59 29.61 -23.54
C ASN A 388 -23.31 30.15 -22.85
N THR A 389 -22.82 29.43 -21.84
CA THR A 389 -21.62 29.77 -21.09
C THR A 389 -20.57 28.67 -21.21
N PRO A 390 -19.27 29.00 -21.18
CA PRO A 390 -18.22 28.00 -21.06
C PRO A 390 -18.31 27.27 -19.72
N LEU A 391 -17.71 26.08 -19.62
CA LEU A 391 -17.66 25.31 -18.37
C LEU A 391 -16.67 25.94 -17.38
N ILE A 392 -15.52 26.38 -17.87
CA ILE A 392 -14.50 27.08 -17.07
C ILE A 392 -14.26 28.47 -17.66
N SER A 393 -13.73 28.51 -18.88
CA SER A 393 -13.58 29.71 -19.68
C SER A 393 -13.37 29.28 -21.12
N ILE A 394 -13.72 30.14 -22.09
CA ILE A 394 -13.57 29.83 -23.52
C ILE A 394 -12.13 29.40 -23.84
N ALA A 395 -11.13 30.07 -23.25
CA ALA A 395 -9.73 29.82 -23.54
C ALA A 395 -9.22 28.52 -22.88
N ILE A 396 -9.63 28.23 -21.64
CA ILE A 396 -9.25 26.99 -20.94
C ILE A 396 -9.97 25.79 -21.54
N ASP A 397 -11.26 25.90 -21.84
CA ASP A 397 -12.03 24.81 -22.44
C ASP A 397 -11.47 24.44 -23.82
N ASN A 398 -11.08 25.44 -24.61
CA ASN A 398 -10.36 25.24 -25.87
C ASN A 398 -8.99 24.57 -25.68
N ALA A 399 -8.24 24.92 -24.63
CA ALA A 399 -6.96 24.29 -24.33
C ALA A 399 -7.12 22.80 -23.96
N VAL A 400 -8.14 22.45 -23.16
CA VAL A 400 -8.48 21.07 -22.81
C VAL A 400 -8.86 20.28 -24.07
N LEU A 401 -9.75 20.81 -24.91
CA LEU A 401 -10.18 20.18 -26.16
C LEU A 401 -9.00 19.94 -27.12
N LYS A 402 -8.15 20.95 -27.32
CA LYS A 402 -6.96 20.83 -28.17
C LYS A 402 -5.98 19.79 -27.62
N SER A 403 -5.80 19.72 -26.30
CA SER A 403 -4.94 18.70 -25.69
C SER A 403 -5.47 17.28 -25.91
N PHE A 404 -6.79 17.11 -25.91
CA PHE A 404 -7.42 15.83 -26.21
C PHE A 404 -7.21 15.42 -27.66
N LEU A 405 -7.34 16.35 -28.61
CA LEU A 405 -7.06 16.09 -30.03
C LEU A 405 -5.60 15.66 -30.24
N VAL A 406 -4.65 16.32 -29.56
CA VAL A 406 -3.23 15.90 -29.59
C VAL A 406 -3.07 14.49 -29.06
N PHE A 407 -3.72 14.15 -27.94
CA PHE A 407 -3.67 12.80 -27.38
C PHE A 407 -4.24 11.75 -28.34
N ILE A 408 -5.40 12.00 -28.96
CA ILE A 408 -6.00 11.09 -29.96
C ILE A 408 -5.05 10.92 -31.15
N ALA A 409 -4.55 12.02 -31.71
CA ALA A 409 -3.65 12.00 -32.86
C ALA A 409 -2.37 11.21 -32.56
N PHE A 410 -1.74 11.47 -31.40
CA PHE A 410 -0.56 10.73 -30.95
C PHE A 410 -0.85 9.25 -30.74
N SER A 411 -1.98 8.92 -30.11
CA SER A 411 -2.36 7.53 -29.83
C SER A 411 -2.59 6.74 -31.12
N ASN A 412 -3.27 7.35 -32.08
CA ASN A 412 -3.48 6.76 -33.41
C ASN A 412 -2.18 6.64 -34.19
N MET A 413 -1.29 7.64 -34.11
CA MET A 413 0.04 7.58 -34.73
C MET A 413 0.86 6.41 -34.18
N ILE A 414 0.90 6.20 -32.86
CA ILE A 414 1.63 5.07 -32.27
C ILE A 414 1.00 3.74 -32.66
N ASN A 415 -0.33 3.62 -32.68
CA ASN A 415 -0.98 2.38 -33.09
C ASN A 415 -0.66 2.04 -34.56
N LYS A 416 -0.67 3.05 -35.45
CA LYS A 416 -0.26 2.88 -36.86
C LYS A 416 1.23 2.69 -37.06
N SER A 417 2.09 3.13 -36.13
CA SER A 417 3.55 2.97 -36.26
C SER A 417 4.00 1.51 -36.33
N GLY A 418 3.20 0.58 -35.79
CA GLY A 418 3.44 -0.85 -35.94
C GLY A 418 3.15 -1.41 -37.34
N GLU A 419 2.43 -0.66 -38.17
CA GLU A 419 2.08 -1.00 -39.56
C GLU A 419 3.06 -0.36 -40.57
N VAL A 420 4.02 0.43 -40.10
CA VAL A 420 4.99 1.13 -40.95
C VAL A 420 6.24 0.26 -41.13
N ASP A 421 6.59 -0.05 -42.39
CA ASP A 421 7.78 -0.85 -42.77
C ASP A 421 9.14 -0.20 -42.43
N ILE A 422 9.16 0.90 -41.69
CA ILE A 422 10.37 1.61 -41.30
C ILE A 422 10.90 0.97 -40.01
N GLU A 423 11.72 -0.08 -40.17
CA GLU A 423 12.50 -0.62 -39.06
C GLU A 423 13.58 0.40 -38.67
N SER A 424 13.57 0.86 -37.41
CA SER A 424 14.46 1.93 -36.91
C SER A 424 15.95 1.60 -37.12
N LYS A 425 16.33 0.34 -36.95
CA LYS A 425 17.69 -0.17 -37.17
C LYS A 425 18.07 -0.09 -38.65
N PHE A 426 17.15 -0.42 -39.54
CA PHE A 426 17.37 -0.37 -40.99
C PHE A 426 17.48 1.07 -41.49
N LEU A 427 16.62 1.96 -41.00
CA LEU A 427 16.69 3.40 -41.29
C LEU A 427 18.01 4.00 -40.82
N LEU A 428 18.42 3.72 -39.58
CA LEU A 428 19.70 4.21 -39.04
C LEU A 428 20.88 3.73 -39.90
N ASN A 429 20.89 2.46 -40.29
CA ASN A 429 21.93 1.93 -41.18
C ASN A 429 21.95 2.63 -42.54
N LYS A 430 20.79 2.95 -43.12
CA LYS A 430 20.72 3.74 -44.37
C LYS A 430 21.26 5.15 -44.18
N ILE A 431 20.92 5.82 -43.08
CA ILE A 431 21.42 7.17 -42.76
C ILE A 431 22.94 7.15 -42.58
N LEU A 432 23.48 6.21 -41.81
CA LEU A 432 24.93 6.08 -41.59
C LEU A 432 25.67 5.80 -42.90
N LYS A 433 25.17 4.87 -43.72
CA LYS A 433 25.74 4.60 -45.05
C LYS A 433 25.70 5.82 -45.97
N LEU A 434 24.64 6.62 -45.90
CA LEU A 434 24.55 7.86 -46.67
C LEU A 434 25.61 8.87 -46.21
N ILE A 435 25.76 9.06 -44.90
CA ILE A 435 26.78 9.95 -44.31
C ILE A 435 28.19 9.48 -44.71
N GLU A 436 28.48 8.18 -44.58
CA GLU A 436 29.77 7.58 -44.99
C GLU A 436 30.04 7.76 -46.49
N SER A 437 29.02 7.61 -47.34
CA SER A 437 29.17 7.79 -48.78
C SER A 437 29.51 9.22 -49.20
N HIS A 438 29.09 10.21 -48.39
CA HIS A 438 29.46 11.62 -48.59
C HIS A 438 30.85 11.92 -48.04
N TYR A 439 31.26 11.28 -46.94
CA TYR A 439 32.60 11.44 -46.38
C TYR A 439 33.69 10.79 -47.23
N ASN A 440 33.42 9.63 -47.84
CA ASN A 440 34.37 8.91 -48.69
C ASN A 440 34.47 9.45 -50.13
N ARG A 441 33.82 10.59 -50.43
CA ARG A 441 33.88 11.27 -51.74
C ARG A 441 34.84 12.46 -51.78
N ASN A 442 35.44 12.83 -50.64
CA ASN A 442 36.64 13.68 -50.54
C ASN A 442 37.85 12.78 -50.28
#